data_AF-A0A431VMV5-F1
#
_entry.id   AF-A0A431VMV5-F1
#
_cell.length_a   1.000
_cell.length_b   1.000
_cell.length_c   1.000
_cell.angle_alpha   90.00
_cell.angle_beta   90.00
_cell.angle_gamma   90.00
#
_symmetry.space_group_name_H-M   'P 1'
#
loop_
_entity.id
_entity.type
_entity.pdbx_description
1 polymer ?
#
loop_
_entity_poly.entity_id
_entity_poly.type
_entity_poly.pdbx_seq_one_letter_code
_entity_poly.pdbx_strand_id
1 'polypeptide(L)'
;MAALSRAGELAGRLARGDHRGDGDAAAVAADITAHPDRLPDLVECLFSRNAVVRMRAAAALERLSRADADRLAPYGDRLLREGAAIDQAEVRWRLAQMLPRLPLDEAQRRAALDCLSGWFEGSSSRIVRSSALQAVVDLAASDAGLRTIAADMLSRAMRSGVPSLVERARRILKPFEVDEATLTAALTRAPTGLSLTVLPDRLAVAQLPPGTGLPSWLDWTDPLVGATRTGEALSILCPEARIPAGVAADRGWRAFRVGLPGITEGGAVAGRGDAALFGVLAAIAAPLAQAQIPLFAMSTAASHYVLVRADDLERAAAILATGCAILWGDEDSERFDDEQRVAD
;
A
#
# COMPACT_ATOMS: atom_id res chain seq x y z
N MET A 1 35.46 28.30 38.36
CA MET A 1 34.35 27.47 37.82
C MET A 1 33.74 28.21 36.65
N ALA A 2 34.13 27.88 35.41
CA ALA A 2 33.55 28.53 34.23
C ALA A 2 32.02 28.41 34.26
N ALA A 3 31.31 29.52 34.05
CA ALA A 3 29.86 29.51 33.94
C ALA A 3 29.47 28.53 32.81
N LEU A 4 28.60 27.58 33.11
CA LEU A 4 28.07 26.68 32.10
C LEU A 4 27.32 27.52 31.05
N SER A 5 27.43 27.15 29.77
CA SER A 5 26.56 27.73 28.75
C SER A 5 25.09 27.48 29.12
N ARG A 6 24.16 28.31 28.61
CA ARG A 6 22.71 28.12 28.86
C ARG A 6 22.24 26.68 28.53
N ALA A 7 22.76 26.11 27.44
CA ALA A 7 22.59 24.71 27.09
C ALA A 7 23.21 23.73 28.11
N GLY A 8 24.39 24.04 28.66
CA GLY A 8 25.04 23.25 29.70
C GLY A 8 24.26 23.21 31.02
N GLU A 9 23.62 24.32 31.41
CA GLU A 9 22.73 24.36 32.58
C GLU A 9 21.48 23.50 32.36
N LEU A 10 20.85 23.63 31.18
CA LEU A 10 19.67 22.85 30.82
C LEU A 10 20.00 21.34 30.73
N ALA A 11 21.14 20.98 30.14
CA ALA A 11 21.63 19.61 30.10
C ALA A 11 21.89 19.07 31.52
N GLY A 12 22.48 19.89 32.40
CA GLY A 12 22.71 19.54 33.79
C GLY A 12 21.41 19.26 34.56
N ARG A 13 20.34 19.99 34.26
CA ARG A 13 19.00 19.74 34.79
C ARG A 13 18.41 18.45 34.23
N LEU A 14 18.44 18.28 32.91
CA LEU A 14 17.97 17.08 32.22
C LEU A 14 18.74 15.82 32.61
N ALA A 15 19.94 15.90 33.16
CA ALA A 15 20.73 14.75 33.60
C ALA A 15 20.32 14.20 34.99
N ARG A 16 19.58 14.97 35.81
CA ARG A 16 19.26 14.61 37.21
C ARG A 16 18.05 13.67 37.34
N GLY A 17 17.96 12.96 38.46
CA GLY A 17 16.82 12.06 38.76
C GLY A 17 16.91 10.71 38.04
N ASP A 18 15.92 9.84 38.28
CA ASP A 18 15.95 8.43 37.84
C ASP A 18 16.11 8.26 36.32
N HIS A 19 17.22 7.64 35.93
CA HIS A 19 17.61 7.40 34.55
C HIS A 19 16.64 6.49 33.77
N ARG A 20 15.74 5.78 34.46
CA ARG A 20 14.72 4.91 33.84
C ARG A 20 13.46 5.64 33.37
N GLY A 21 13.33 6.94 33.65
CA GLY A 21 12.16 7.73 33.30
C GLY A 21 12.48 9.04 32.58
N ASP A 22 11.41 9.70 32.13
CA ASP A 22 11.46 11.02 31.46
C ASP A 22 12.03 12.13 32.37
N GLY A 23 12.23 11.86 33.67
CA GLY A 23 12.81 12.82 34.62
C GLY A 23 12.07 14.15 34.60
N ASP A 24 12.82 15.23 34.50
CA ASP A 24 12.26 16.60 34.52
C ASP A 24 11.81 17.11 33.13
N ALA A 25 11.67 16.24 32.13
CA ALA A 25 11.32 16.65 30.76
C ALA A 25 9.98 17.42 30.68
N ALA A 26 9.02 17.08 31.55
CA ALA A 26 7.73 17.77 31.59
C ALA A 26 7.85 19.22 32.09
N ALA A 27 8.59 19.45 33.18
CA ALA A 27 8.80 20.80 33.70
C ALA A 27 9.71 21.60 32.76
N VAL A 28 10.71 20.97 32.14
CA VAL A 28 11.52 21.61 31.10
C VAL A 28 10.65 22.06 29.94
N ALA A 29 9.75 21.22 29.43
CA ALA A 29 8.83 21.62 28.36
C ALA A 29 7.95 22.82 28.77
N ALA A 30 7.40 22.82 29.99
CA ALA A 30 6.61 23.93 30.51
C ALA A 30 7.44 25.23 30.61
N ASP A 31 8.69 25.13 31.07
CA ASP A 31 9.58 26.28 31.19
C ASP A 31 9.97 26.85 29.82
N ILE A 32 10.18 26.01 28.81
CA ILE A 32 10.41 26.45 27.42
C ILE A 32 9.16 27.08 26.82
N THR A 33 7.96 26.59 27.15
CA THR A 33 6.71 27.24 26.74
C THR A 33 6.64 28.67 27.30
N ALA A 34 7.03 28.86 28.57
CA ALA A 34 7.08 30.16 29.23
C ALA A 34 8.27 31.04 28.80
N HIS A 35 9.39 30.44 28.40
CA HIS A 35 10.63 31.11 27.99
C HIS A 35 11.10 30.58 26.62
N PRO A 36 10.48 31.02 25.52
CA PRO A 36 10.68 30.43 24.19
C PRO A 36 12.10 30.64 23.65
N ASP A 37 12.81 31.65 24.15
CA ASP A 37 14.20 31.97 23.81
C ASP A 37 15.19 30.85 24.18
N ARG A 38 14.77 29.91 25.04
CA ARG A 38 15.55 28.74 25.47
C ARG A 38 15.33 27.50 24.59
N LEU A 39 14.41 27.54 23.63
CA LEU A 39 14.19 26.42 22.71
C LEU A 39 15.46 25.96 21.96
N PRO A 40 16.34 26.85 21.45
CA PRO A 40 17.59 26.44 20.82
C PRO A 40 18.47 25.61 21.76
N ASP A 41 18.51 25.95 23.06
CA ASP A 41 19.28 25.21 24.07
C ASP A 41 18.71 23.79 24.27
N LEU A 42 17.38 23.64 24.23
CA LEU A 42 16.73 22.34 24.33
C LEU A 42 16.98 21.47 23.09
N VAL A 43 16.93 22.08 21.90
CA VAL A 43 17.29 21.39 20.65
C VAL A 43 18.75 20.93 20.70
N GLU A 44 19.66 21.74 21.25
CA GLU A 44 21.06 21.33 21.39
C GLU A 44 21.24 20.16 22.38
N CYS A 45 20.42 20.10 23.43
CA CYS A 45 20.41 18.97 24.35
C CYS A 45 20.04 17.63 23.66
N LEU A 46 19.28 17.66 22.56
CA LEU A 46 18.96 16.47 21.76
C LEU A 46 20.21 15.79 21.20
N PHE A 47 21.28 16.55 20.95
CA PHE A 47 22.54 16.08 20.38
C PHE A 47 23.63 15.85 21.42
N SER A 48 23.27 15.88 22.71
CA SER A 48 24.21 15.66 23.81
C SER A 48 24.91 14.30 23.70
N ARG A 49 26.18 14.23 24.13
CA ARG A 49 26.89 12.94 24.27
C ARG A 49 26.26 12.05 25.35
N ASN A 50 25.54 12.65 26.31
CA ASN A 50 24.85 11.93 27.37
C ASN A 50 23.49 11.40 26.89
N ALA A 51 23.34 10.07 26.81
CA ALA A 51 22.14 9.40 26.33
C ALA A 51 20.87 9.73 27.14
N VAL A 52 21.00 9.96 28.45
CA VAL A 52 19.88 10.35 29.32
C VAL A 52 19.41 11.76 28.99
N VAL A 53 20.34 12.68 28.73
CA VAL A 53 20.01 14.04 28.31
C VAL A 53 19.30 14.04 26.96
N ARG A 54 19.80 13.27 25.97
CA ARG A 54 19.14 13.15 24.66
C ARG A 54 17.71 12.61 24.76
N MET A 55 17.53 11.51 25.50
CA MET A 55 16.22 10.90 25.74
C MET A 55 15.23 11.92 26.28
N ARG A 56 15.63 12.66 27.33
CA ARG A 56 14.75 13.59 28.03
C ARG A 56 14.53 14.88 27.25
N ALA A 57 15.54 15.34 26.49
CA ALA A 57 15.38 16.42 25.53
C ALA A 57 14.35 16.06 24.45
N ALA A 58 14.46 14.86 23.86
CA ALA A 58 13.46 14.35 22.90
C ALA A 58 12.07 14.25 23.53
N ALA A 59 11.97 13.81 24.78
CA ALA A 59 10.71 13.74 25.52
C ALA A 59 10.10 15.12 25.84
N ALA A 60 10.93 16.15 26.04
CA ALA A 60 10.47 17.53 26.25
C ALA A 60 10.04 18.17 24.93
N LEU A 61 10.79 17.97 23.84
CA LEU A 61 10.42 18.45 22.49
C LEU A 61 9.11 17.81 22.00
N GLU A 62 8.93 16.52 22.22
CA GLU A 62 7.68 15.82 21.87
C GLU A 62 6.48 16.33 22.67
N ARG A 63 6.69 16.75 23.92
CA ARG A 63 5.63 17.41 24.72
C ARG A 63 5.34 18.81 24.21
N LEU A 64 6.38 19.59 23.90
CA LEU A 64 6.24 20.93 23.33
C LEU A 64 5.45 20.88 22.02
N SER A 65 5.69 19.90 21.15
CA SER A 65 4.96 19.75 19.88
C SER A 65 3.48 19.42 20.04
N ARG A 66 3.03 18.93 21.21
CA ARG A 66 1.58 18.79 21.48
C ARG A 66 0.92 20.14 21.77
N ALA A 67 1.67 21.09 22.31
CA ALA A 67 1.16 22.39 22.76
C ALA A 67 1.35 23.48 21.69
N ASP A 68 2.51 23.50 21.03
CA ASP A 68 2.88 24.50 20.03
C ASP A 68 3.91 23.90 19.05
N ALA A 69 3.41 23.27 17.99
CA ALA A 69 4.25 22.63 16.98
C ALA A 69 4.92 23.66 16.03
N ASP A 70 4.32 24.83 15.84
CA ASP A 70 4.82 25.86 14.93
C ASP A 70 6.17 26.42 15.39
N ARG A 71 6.39 26.50 16.71
CA ARG A 71 7.70 26.87 17.28
C ARG A 71 8.83 25.94 16.88
N LEU A 72 8.54 24.70 16.50
CA LEU A 72 9.54 23.72 16.08
C LEU A 72 9.82 23.77 14.58
N ALA A 73 9.05 24.53 13.79
CA ALA A 73 9.24 24.67 12.35
C ALA A 73 10.69 25.04 11.94
N PRO A 74 11.38 25.98 12.62
CA PRO A 74 12.76 26.34 12.27
C PRO A 74 13.77 25.19 12.41
N TYR A 75 13.40 24.12 13.15
CA TYR A 75 14.26 22.98 13.41
C TYR A 75 13.89 21.73 12.60
N GLY A 76 12.85 21.80 11.74
CA GLY A 76 12.34 20.64 10.98
C GLY A 76 13.44 19.88 10.24
N ASP A 77 14.24 20.58 9.43
CA ASP A 77 15.37 20.02 8.68
C ASP A 77 16.40 19.35 9.60
N ARG A 78 16.75 20.01 10.71
CA ARG A 78 17.74 19.49 11.65
C ARG A 78 17.23 18.23 12.36
N LEU A 79 15.95 18.22 12.75
CA LEU A 79 15.31 17.06 13.37
C LEU A 79 15.21 15.87 12.40
N LEU A 80 14.92 16.14 11.12
CA LEU A 80 14.79 15.11 10.08
C LEU A 80 16.14 14.55 9.60
N ARG A 81 17.21 15.35 9.58
CA ARG A 81 18.53 14.89 9.13
C ARG A 81 19.38 14.40 10.30
N GLU A 82 19.69 15.29 11.23
CA GLU A 82 20.59 14.98 12.35
C GLU A 82 19.85 14.21 13.45
N GLY A 83 18.62 14.64 13.79
CA GLY A 83 17.83 14.00 14.84
C GLY A 83 17.49 12.54 14.49
N ALA A 84 17.06 12.29 13.25
CA ALA A 84 16.72 10.96 12.77
C ALA A 84 17.92 10.00 12.72
N ALA A 85 19.14 10.53 12.55
CA ALA A 85 20.38 9.77 12.56
C ALA A 85 20.79 9.27 13.96
N ILE A 86 20.18 9.79 15.04
CA ILE A 86 20.48 9.35 16.40
C ILE A 86 19.98 7.91 16.60
N ASP A 87 20.92 6.97 16.75
CA ASP A 87 20.62 5.55 17.01
C ASP A 87 20.30 5.29 18.49
N GLN A 88 19.18 5.86 18.94
CA GLN A 88 18.66 5.66 20.28
C GLN A 88 17.14 5.50 20.19
N ALA A 89 16.61 4.38 20.70
CA ALA A 89 15.21 4.01 20.54
C ALA A 89 14.26 5.08 21.11
N GLU A 90 14.61 5.64 22.27
CA GLU A 90 13.84 6.68 22.95
C GLU A 90 13.74 7.95 22.11
N VAL A 91 14.82 8.33 21.44
CA VAL A 91 14.85 9.51 20.57
C VAL A 91 13.98 9.25 19.35
N ARG A 92 14.17 8.12 18.67
CA ARG A 92 13.42 7.77 17.44
C ARG A 92 11.91 7.71 17.66
N TRP A 93 11.43 7.08 18.73
CA TRP A 93 9.98 7.01 18.94
C TRP A 93 9.38 8.37 19.30
N ARG A 94 10.14 9.28 19.94
CA ARG A 94 9.68 10.64 20.28
C ARG A 94 9.64 11.50 19.02
N LEU A 95 10.65 11.38 18.16
CA LEU A 95 10.64 12.02 16.83
C LEU A 95 9.44 11.53 16.02
N ALA A 96 9.21 10.21 15.93
CA ALA A 96 8.05 9.67 15.22
C ALA A 96 6.71 10.23 15.73
N GLN A 97 6.54 10.38 17.04
CA GLN A 97 5.32 10.98 17.61
C GLN A 97 5.17 12.48 17.34
N MET A 98 6.27 13.18 17.09
CA MET A 98 6.32 14.62 16.91
C MET A 98 6.17 15.03 15.45
N LEU A 99 6.83 14.33 14.52
CA LEU A 99 6.92 14.71 13.10
C LEU A 99 5.56 15.01 12.44
N PRO A 100 4.49 14.21 12.64
CA PRO A 100 3.19 14.48 12.01
C PRO A 100 2.53 15.79 12.45
N ARG A 101 2.94 16.36 13.59
CA ARG A 101 2.38 17.61 14.12
C ARG A 101 3.10 18.83 13.58
N LEU A 102 4.30 18.68 13.05
CA LEU A 102 5.11 19.80 12.59
C LEU A 102 4.55 20.34 11.27
N PRO A 103 4.66 21.67 11.02
CA PRO A 103 4.29 22.26 9.73
C PRO A 103 5.36 21.94 8.67
N LEU A 104 5.38 20.68 8.22
CA LEU A 104 6.35 20.18 7.25
C LEU A 104 5.96 20.57 5.82
N ASP A 105 6.93 21.10 5.05
CA ASP A 105 6.80 21.24 3.60
C ASP A 105 6.83 19.87 2.89
N GLU A 106 6.66 19.86 1.57
CA GLU A 106 6.62 18.62 0.77
C GLU A 106 7.93 17.82 0.85
N ALA A 107 9.08 18.49 0.80
CA ALA A 107 10.38 17.83 0.85
C ALA A 107 10.66 17.23 2.24
N GLN A 108 10.32 17.97 3.29
CA GLN A 108 10.40 17.53 4.67
C GLN A 108 9.46 16.37 4.96
N ARG A 109 8.24 16.40 4.41
CA ARG A 109 7.27 15.31 4.54
C ARG A 109 7.75 14.02 3.88
N ARG A 110 8.39 14.12 2.71
CA ARG A 110 9.04 12.98 2.04
C ARG A 110 10.19 12.42 2.87
N ALA A 111 11.07 13.28 3.39
CA ALA A 111 12.16 12.86 4.26
C ALA A 111 11.65 12.21 5.57
N ALA A 112 10.57 12.74 6.15
CA ALA A 112 9.91 12.16 7.31
C ALA A 112 9.40 10.75 7.00
N LEU A 113 8.75 10.59 5.85
CA LEU A 113 8.24 9.29 5.39
C LEU A 113 9.36 8.27 5.23
N ASP A 114 10.47 8.64 4.59
CA ASP A 114 11.62 7.75 4.39
C ASP A 114 12.19 7.28 5.74
N CYS A 115 12.34 8.19 6.70
CA CYS A 115 12.78 7.87 8.05
C CYS A 115 11.81 6.92 8.76
N LEU A 116 10.51 7.22 8.72
CA LEU A 116 9.48 6.45 9.44
C LEU A 116 9.30 5.06 8.83
N SER A 117 9.28 4.95 7.51
CA SER A 117 9.27 3.66 6.80
C SER A 117 10.51 2.84 7.17
N GLY A 118 11.70 3.43 7.12
CA GLY A 118 12.93 2.76 7.53
C GLY A 118 12.90 2.28 8.99
N TRP A 119 12.37 3.06 9.91
CA TRP A 119 12.22 2.67 11.32
C TRP A 119 11.17 1.58 11.55
N PHE A 120 10.06 1.61 10.82
CA PHE A 120 9.04 0.58 10.87
C PHE A 120 9.57 -0.79 10.44
N GLU A 121 10.46 -0.81 9.44
CA GLU A 121 11.05 -2.02 8.89
C GLU A 121 12.26 -2.52 9.68
N GLY A 122 13.22 -1.64 9.92
CA GLY A 122 14.56 -2.01 10.39
C GLY A 122 14.79 -1.93 11.90
N SER A 123 13.89 -1.28 12.67
CA SER A 123 14.14 -1.11 14.11
C SER A 123 13.91 -2.40 14.89
N SER A 124 14.84 -2.75 15.79
CA SER A 124 14.64 -3.82 16.77
C SER A 124 13.63 -3.45 17.87
N SER A 125 13.33 -2.15 18.03
CA SER A 125 12.39 -1.66 19.06
C SER A 125 10.96 -1.68 18.57
N ARG A 126 10.11 -2.50 19.24
CA ARG A 126 8.68 -2.57 18.95
C ARG A 126 7.96 -1.24 19.15
N ILE A 127 8.43 -0.41 20.08
CA ILE A 127 7.87 0.94 20.33
C ILE A 127 8.18 1.86 19.16
N VAL A 128 9.43 1.87 18.68
CA VAL A 128 9.82 2.66 17.49
C VAL A 128 8.99 2.26 16.29
N ARG A 129 8.85 0.96 16.01
CA ARG A 129 8.03 0.45 14.90
C ARG A 129 6.56 0.88 15.03
N SER A 130 5.99 0.77 16.23
CA SER A 130 4.60 1.15 16.49
C SER A 130 4.37 2.66 16.36
N SER A 131 5.32 3.48 16.83
CA SER A 131 5.26 4.94 16.72
C SER A 131 5.43 5.39 15.27
N ALA A 132 6.32 4.75 14.51
CA ALA A 132 6.50 5.03 13.09
C ALA A 132 5.24 4.70 12.28
N LEU A 133 4.61 3.54 12.53
CA LEU A 133 3.35 3.18 11.90
C LEU A 133 2.25 4.22 12.16
N GLN A 134 2.06 4.63 13.42
CA GLN A 134 1.10 5.66 13.77
C GLN A 134 1.40 6.97 13.04
N ALA A 135 2.67 7.39 13.03
CA ALA A 135 3.08 8.65 12.45
C ALA A 135 2.82 8.74 10.94
N VAL A 136 3.06 7.66 10.20
CA VAL A 136 2.75 7.62 8.76
C VAL A 136 1.25 7.72 8.51
N VAL A 137 0.44 7.07 9.33
CA VAL A 137 -1.02 7.18 9.24
C VAL A 137 -1.50 8.60 9.56
N ASP A 138 -0.94 9.22 10.60
CA ASP A 138 -1.26 10.59 10.97
C ASP A 138 -0.88 11.57 9.85
N LEU A 139 0.27 11.40 9.20
CA LEU A 139 0.68 12.19 8.03
C LEU A 139 -0.27 12.00 6.84
N ALA A 140 -0.69 10.76 6.57
CA ALA A 140 -1.61 10.42 5.48
C ALA A 140 -3.04 10.96 5.68
N ALA A 141 -3.42 11.35 6.89
CA ALA A 141 -4.67 12.06 7.13
C ALA A 141 -4.72 13.40 6.39
N SER A 142 -3.56 14.07 6.27
CA SER A 142 -3.41 15.38 5.61
C SER A 142 -2.91 15.31 4.15
N ASP A 143 -2.50 14.12 3.68
CA ASP A 143 -1.88 13.93 2.37
C ASP A 143 -2.39 12.66 1.70
N ALA A 144 -3.15 12.83 0.61
CA ALA A 144 -3.75 11.73 -0.13
C ALA A 144 -2.69 10.82 -0.81
N GLY A 145 -1.54 11.37 -1.20
CA GLY A 145 -0.45 10.63 -1.83
C GLY A 145 0.20 9.62 -0.88
N LEU A 146 0.09 9.84 0.44
CA LEU A 146 0.68 8.97 1.46
C LEU A 146 -0.23 7.81 1.89
N ARG A 147 -1.51 7.81 1.47
CA ARG A 147 -2.49 6.80 1.90
C ARG A 147 -2.10 5.39 1.49
N THR A 148 -1.55 5.21 0.29
CA THR A 148 -1.11 3.89 -0.19
C THR A 148 0.03 3.34 0.67
N ILE A 149 0.96 4.19 1.08
CA ILE A 149 2.10 3.80 1.91
C ILE A 149 1.65 3.47 3.34
N ALA A 150 0.76 4.28 3.91
CA ALA A 150 0.14 4.00 5.19
C ALA A 150 -0.64 2.68 5.19
N ALA A 151 -1.39 2.41 4.12
CA ALA A 151 -2.12 1.16 3.94
C ALA A 151 -1.18 -0.06 3.84
N ASP A 152 -0.09 0.01 3.08
CA ASP A 152 0.91 -1.08 3.03
C ASP A 152 1.54 -1.33 4.41
N MET A 153 1.93 -0.27 5.12
CA MET A 153 2.53 -0.40 6.46
C MET A 153 1.55 -1.02 7.46
N LEU A 154 0.28 -0.61 7.47
CA LEU A 154 -0.78 -1.23 8.28
C LEU A 154 -0.94 -2.71 7.94
N SER A 155 -0.93 -3.03 6.65
CA SER A 155 -1.01 -4.40 6.15
C SER A 155 0.13 -5.28 6.66
N ARG A 156 1.34 -4.77 6.60
CA ARG A 156 2.55 -5.47 7.06
C ARG A 156 2.56 -5.60 8.58
N ALA A 157 2.08 -4.60 9.31
CA ALA A 157 1.98 -4.65 10.77
C ALA A 157 1.02 -5.76 11.23
N MET A 158 -0.16 -5.84 10.60
CA MET A 158 -1.15 -6.89 10.85
C MET A 158 -0.62 -8.32 10.59
N ARG A 159 0.30 -8.46 9.64
CA ARG A 159 0.94 -9.74 9.28
C ARG A 159 2.25 -10.03 10.00
N SER A 160 2.76 -9.09 10.81
CA SER A 160 4.15 -9.12 11.33
C SER A 160 4.44 -10.20 12.37
N GLY A 161 3.44 -10.97 12.82
CA GLY A 161 3.57 -11.93 13.92
C GLY A 161 3.90 -11.30 15.28
N VAL A 162 4.02 -9.97 15.37
CA VAL A 162 4.36 -9.23 16.59
C VAL A 162 3.07 -8.69 17.22
N PRO A 163 2.60 -9.26 18.36
CA PRO A 163 1.28 -8.94 18.90
C PRO A 163 1.06 -7.44 19.18
N SER A 164 2.08 -6.74 19.68
CA SER A 164 1.99 -5.29 19.95
C SER A 164 1.79 -4.44 18.69
N LEU A 165 2.33 -4.87 17.54
CA LEU A 165 2.18 -4.16 16.27
C LEU A 165 0.81 -4.43 15.64
N VAL A 166 0.35 -5.68 15.71
CA VAL A 166 -1.01 -6.06 15.29
C VAL A 166 -2.05 -5.27 16.09
N GLU A 167 -1.90 -5.24 17.41
CA GLU A 167 -2.81 -4.52 18.30
C GLU A 167 -2.79 -3.00 18.05
N ARG A 168 -1.60 -2.43 17.77
CA ARG A 168 -1.49 -1.02 17.36
C ARG A 168 -2.22 -0.77 16.03
N ALA A 169 -2.02 -1.61 15.02
CA ALA A 169 -2.67 -1.48 13.71
C ALA A 169 -4.19 -1.57 13.84
N ARG A 170 -4.72 -2.55 14.58
CA ARG A 170 -6.15 -2.66 14.88
C ARG A 170 -6.71 -1.39 15.51
N ARG A 171 -6.02 -0.82 16.49
CA ARG A 171 -6.46 0.42 17.15
C ARG A 171 -6.50 1.62 16.22
N ILE A 172 -5.51 1.72 15.32
CA ILE A 172 -5.48 2.76 14.29
C ILE A 172 -6.68 2.63 13.35
N LEU A 173 -7.09 1.40 13.03
CA LEU A 173 -8.17 1.11 12.09
C LEU A 173 -9.57 1.19 12.72
N LYS A 174 -9.68 1.05 14.05
CA LYS A 174 -10.95 1.08 14.79
C LYS A 174 -11.86 2.28 14.45
N PRO A 175 -11.36 3.53 14.29
CA PRO A 175 -12.19 4.68 13.93
C PRO A 175 -12.80 4.61 12.52
N PHE A 176 -12.32 3.73 11.65
CA PHE A 176 -12.72 3.66 10.24
C PHE A 176 -13.85 2.65 9.96
N GLU A 177 -14.53 2.12 11.00
CA GLU A 177 -15.63 1.14 10.89
C GLU A 177 -15.37 0.02 9.85
N VAL A 178 -14.15 -0.47 9.77
CA VAL A 178 -13.83 -1.65 8.97
C VAL A 178 -13.86 -2.85 9.91
N ASP A 179 -14.82 -3.75 9.74
CA ASP A 179 -14.85 -4.98 10.52
C ASP A 179 -13.58 -5.81 10.27
N GLU A 180 -13.18 -6.62 11.26
CA GLU A 180 -11.93 -7.39 11.20
C GLU A 180 -11.87 -8.34 10.00
N ALA A 181 -13.02 -8.83 9.50
CA ALA A 181 -13.07 -9.71 8.35
C ALA A 181 -12.83 -8.94 7.04
N THR A 182 -13.42 -7.76 6.88
CA THR A 182 -13.18 -6.85 5.75
C THR A 182 -11.74 -6.38 5.73
N LEU A 183 -11.19 -6.05 6.91
CA LEU A 183 -9.79 -5.70 7.04
C LEU A 183 -8.91 -6.90 6.66
N THR A 184 -9.17 -8.08 7.21
CA THR A 184 -8.40 -9.29 6.90
C THR A 184 -8.48 -9.63 5.41
N ALA A 185 -9.64 -9.45 4.76
CA ALA A 185 -9.81 -9.67 3.33
C ALA A 185 -9.01 -8.67 2.49
N ALA A 186 -9.06 -7.37 2.82
CA ALA A 186 -8.26 -6.35 2.15
C ALA A 186 -6.74 -6.54 2.37
N LEU A 187 -6.37 -7.13 3.51
CA LEU A 187 -5.00 -7.44 3.90
C LEU A 187 -4.54 -8.83 3.45
N THR A 188 -5.45 -9.65 2.91
CA THR A 188 -5.09 -10.95 2.34
C THR A 188 -4.34 -10.67 1.05
N ARG A 189 -3.09 -11.13 1.00
CA ARG A 189 -2.20 -10.88 -0.13
C ARG A 189 -2.87 -11.41 -1.39
N ALA A 190 -2.95 -10.58 -2.44
CA ALA A 190 -3.18 -11.08 -3.79
C ALA A 190 -2.22 -12.27 -4.03
N PRO A 191 -2.69 -13.38 -4.61
CA PRO A 191 -1.83 -14.52 -4.88
C PRO A 191 -0.59 -14.06 -5.63
N THR A 192 0.60 -14.36 -5.10
CA THR A 192 1.85 -14.05 -5.79
C THR A 192 2.15 -15.09 -6.84
N GLY A 193 2.62 -14.65 -8.01
CA GLY A 193 2.93 -15.57 -9.12
C GLY A 193 1.73 -15.88 -10.01
N LEU A 194 0.74 -14.98 -10.07
CA LEU A 194 -0.30 -15.05 -11.10
C LEU A 194 0.34 -14.83 -12.47
N SER A 195 -0.02 -15.67 -13.43
CA SER A 195 0.30 -15.47 -14.84
C SER A 195 -0.97 -15.15 -15.60
N LEU A 196 -0.89 -14.24 -16.56
CA LEU A 196 -1.99 -13.85 -17.43
C LEU A 196 -1.57 -14.12 -18.87
N THR A 197 -2.17 -15.12 -19.50
CA THR A 197 -1.91 -15.43 -20.91
C THR A 197 -2.91 -14.68 -21.78
N VAL A 198 -2.42 -13.84 -22.69
CA VAL A 198 -3.24 -13.17 -23.69
C VAL A 198 -3.68 -14.20 -24.74
N LEU A 199 -4.99 -14.32 -24.95
CA LEU A 199 -5.53 -15.19 -26.00
C LEU A 199 -5.53 -14.45 -27.36
N PRO A 200 -5.26 -15.17 -28.46
CA PRO A 200 -5.14 -14.57 -29.79
C PRO A 200 -6.50 -14.08 -30.34
N ASP A 201 -7.58 -14.77 -29.99
CA ASP A 201 -8.89 -14.50 -30.56
C ASP A 201 -9.47 -13.14 -30.13
N ARG A 202 -10.07 -12.45 -31.11
CA ARG A 202 -11.03 -11.37 -30.84
C ARG A 202 -12.39 -11.97 -30.54
N LEU A 203 -12.94 -11.63 -29.39
CA LEU A 203 -14.16 -12.20 -28.87
C LEU A 203 -15.30 -11.19 -28.91
N ALA A 204 -16.52 -11.71 -28.82
CA ALA A 204 -17.72 -10.92 -28.71
C ALA A 204 -18.75 -11.59 -27.80
N VAL A 205 -19.56 -10.76 -27.15
CA VAL A 205 -20.70 -11.20 -26.32
C VAL A 205 -21.99 -10.86 -27.07
N ALA A 206 -22.64 -11.87 -27.63
CA ALA A 206 -23.96 -11.73 -28.26
C ALA A 206 -25.06 -11.81 -27.20
N GLN A 207 -26.08 -10.96 -27.32
CA GLN A 207 -27.28 -11.05 -26.48
C GLN A 207 -28.46 -11.51 -27.33
N LEU A 208 -29.11 -12.59 -26.90
CA LEU A 208 -30.27 -13.19 -27.54
C LEU A 208 -31.50 -13.11 -26.62
N PRO A 209 -32.72 -13.05 -27.18
CA PRO A 209 -33.96 -13.02 -26.40
C PRO A 209 -34.09 -14.22 -25.44
N PRO A 210 -34.82 -14.07 -24.32
CA PRO A 210 -35.10 -15.17 -23.42
C PRO A 210 -35.88 -16.27 -24.15
N GLY A 211 -35.58 -17.54 -23.84
CA GLY A 211 -36.21 -18.70 -24.49
C GLY A 211 -35.58 -19.13 -25.82
N THR A 212 -34.67 -18.34 -26.40
CA THR A 212 -33.90 -18.75 -27.58
C THR A 212 -33.10 -20.01 -27.28
N GLY A 213 -33.13 -21.01 -28.17
CA GLY A 213 -32.27 -22.19 -28.10
C GLY A 213 -30.78 -21.83 -28.26
N LEU A 214 -29.90 -22.83 -28.13
CA LEU A 214 -28.50 -22.62 -28.53
C LEU A 214 -28.45 -22.37 -30.04
N PRO A 215 -27.83 -21.28 -30.51
CA PRO A 215 -27.81 -20.93 -31.92
C PRO A 215 -26.93 -21.89 -32.72
N SER A 216 -27.29 -22.13 -33.99
CA SER A 216 -26.55 -23.04 -34.88
C SER A 216 -25.17 -22.53 -35.32
N TRP A 217 -24.92 -21.23 -35.20
CA TRP A 217 -23.63 -20.61 -35.49
C TRP A 217 -22.62 -20.74 -34.33
N LEU A 218 -23.05 -21.26 -33.17
CA LEU A 218 -22.18 -21.54 -32.05
C LEU A 218 -21.37 -22.82 -32.32
N ASP A 219 -20.06 -22.72 -32.17
CA ASP A 219 -19.17 -23.86 -32.29
C ASP A 219 -18.47 -24.11 -30.95
N TRP A 220 -18.78 -25.23 -30.31
CA TRP A 220 -18.19 -25.60 -29.01
C TRP A 220 -16.73 -26.05 -29.09
N THR A 221 -16.18 -26.16 -30.30
CA THR A 221 -14.77 -26.51 -30.52
C THR A 221 -13.82 -25.31 -30.48
N ASP A 222 -14.37 -24.08 -30.49
CA ASP A 222 -13.57 -22.86 -30.37
C ASP A 222 -12.92 -22.75 -28.98
N PRO A 223 -11.72 -22.14 -28.84
CA PRO A 223 -10.92 -22.18 -27.60
C PRO A 223 -11.59 -21.56 -26.37
N LEU A 224 -12.42 -20.52 -26.56
CA LEU A 224 -13.18 -19.89 -25.50
C LEU A 224 -14.60 -19.57 -25.94
N VAL A 225 -15.54 -20.44 -25.54
CA VAL A 225 -16.97 -20.28 -25.79
C VAL A 225 -17.77 -20.47 -24.51
N GLY A 226 -18.76 -19.59 -24.32
CA GLY A 226 -19.64 -19.63 -23.17
C GLY A 226 -21.08 -19.30 -23.56
N ALA A 227 -22.03 -20.00 -22.95
CA ALA A 227 -23.44 -19.66 -23.04
C ALA A 227 -24.00 -19.52 -21.62
N THR A 228 -24.59 -18.37 -21.32
CA THR A 228 -25.19 -18.09 -20.01
C THR A 228 -26.63 -17.64 -20.21
N ARG A 229 -27.57 -18.37 -19.62
CA ARG A 229 -28.99 -18.05 -19.65
C ARG A 229 -29.43 -17.50 -18.30
N THR A 230 -30.11 -16.37 -18.33
CA THR A 230 -30.87 -15.83 -17.21
C THR A 230 -32.37 -15.84 -17.56
N GLY A 231 -33.24 -15.42 -16.64
CA GLY A 231 -34.66 -15.20 -16.95
C GLY A 231 -34.88 -14.09 -17.98
N GLU A 232 -33.87 -13.25 -18.22
CA GLU A 232 -33.97 -12.05 -19.05
C GLU A 232 -33.38 -12.25 -20.45
N ALA A 233 -32.31 -13.04 -20.59
CA ALA A 233 -31.62 -13.20 -21.86
C ALA A 233 -30.75 -14.46 -21.93
N LEU A 234 -30.31 -14.79 -23.14
CA LEU A 234 -29.22 -15.73 -23.39
C LEU A 234 -28.00 -14.93 -23.90
N SER A 235 -26.91 -14.93 -23.13
CA SER A 235 -25.63 -14.33 -23.53
C SER A 235 -24.69 -15.40 -24.08
N ILE A 236 -24.09 -15.14 -25.24
CA ILE A 236 -23.14 -16.04 -25.90
C ILE A 236 -21.79 -15.34 -26.04
N LEU A 237 -20.76 -15.86 -25.40
CA LEU A 237 -19.37 -15.48 -25.64
C LEU A 237 -18.77 -16.43 -26.68
N CYS A 238 -18.19 -15.90 -27.76
CA CYS A 238 -17.47 -16.67 -28.78
C CYS A 238 -16.55 -15.76 -29.61
N PRO A 239 -15.69 -16.30 -30.50
CA PRO A 239 -14.96 -15.49 -31.47
C PRO A 239 -15.89 -14.58 -32.27
N GLU A 240 -15.53 -13.31 -32.43
CA GLU A 240 -16.43 -12.32 -33.02
C GLU A 240 -16.83 -12.66 -34.47
N ALA A 241 -15.95 -13.35 -35.20
CA ALA A 241 -16.20 -13.83 -36.56
C ALA A 241 -17.35 -14.85 -36.66
N ARG A 242 -17.71 -15.54 -35.56
CA ARG A 242 -18.83 -16.51 -35.53
C ARG A 242 -20.20 -15.84 -35.54
N ILE A 243 -20.29 -14.62 -35.03
CA ILE A 243 -21.57 -13.95 -34.81
C ILE A 243 -22.04 -13.31 -36.13
N PRO A 244 -23.21 -13.71 -36.67
CA PRO A 244 -23.76 -13.11 -37.89
C PRO A 244 -23.99 -11.59 -37.77
N ALA A 245 -23.87 -10.86 -38.88
CA ALA A 245 -23.98 -9.40 -38.90
C ALA A 245 -25.33 -8.84 -38.36
N GLY A 246 -26.41 -9.63 -38.45
CA GLY A 246 -27.74 -9.23 -37.95
C GLY A 246 -27.98 -9.50 -36.46
N VAL A 247 -27.03 -10.08 -35.74
CA VAL A 247 -27.17 -10.37 -34.30
C VAL A 247 -26.51 -9.26 -33.50
N ALA A 248 -27.26 -8.69 -32.54
CA ALA A 248 -26.74 -7.71 -31.60
C ALA A 248 -25.65 -8.34 -30.73
N ALA A 249 -24.43 -7.81 -30.84
CA ALA A 249 -23.29 -8.31 -30.09
C ALA A 249 -22.32 -7.18 -29.75
N ASP A 250 -21.76 -7.30 -28.56
CA ASP A 250 -20.69 -6.44 -28.09
C ASP A 250 -19.34 -7.04 -28.51
N ARG A 251 -18.65 -6.40 -29.46
CA ARG A 251 -17.49 -6.95 -30.19
C ARG A 251 -16.17 -6.32 -29.73
N GLY A 252 -15.04 -6.83 -30.23
CA GLY A 252 -13.72 -6.25 -29.96
C GLY A 252 -13.23 -6.51 -28.53
N TRP A 253 -13.53 -7.66 -27.95
CA TRP A 253 -12.95 -8.09 -26.68
C TRP A 253 -11.66 -8.89 -26.89
N ARG A 254 -10.71 -8.73 -25.98
CA ARG A 254 -9.49 -9.56 -25.86
C ARG A 254 -9.46 -10.17 -24.47
N ALA A 255 -9.02 -11.43 -24.35
CA ALA A 255 -9.07 -12.18 -23.11
C ALA A 255 -7.68 -12.44 -22.52
N PHE A 256 -7.56 -12.25 -21.21
CA PHE A 256 -6.50 -12.81 -20.39
C PHE A 256 -7.01 -14.10 -19.74
N ARG A 257 -6.34 -15.24 -20.00
CA ARG A 257 -6.50 -16.47 -19.23
C ARG A 257 -5.65 -16.38 -17.96
N VAL A 258 -6.28 -16.57 -16.80
CA VAL A 258 -5.60 -16.49 -15.50
C VAL A 258 -4.97 -17.85 -15.16
N GLY A 259 -3.65 -17.90 -15.20
CA GLY A 259 -2.84 -19.01 -14.70
C GLY A 259 -2.58 -18.89 -13.21
N LEU A 260 -2.91 -19.96 -12.47
CA LEU A 260 -2.79 -20.03 -11.02
C LEU A 260 -1.60 -20.92 -10.61
N PRO A 261 -0.82 -20.55 -9.58
CA PRO A 261 0.28 -21.37 -9.09
C PRO A 261 -0.22 -22.77 -8.65
N GLY A 262 0.37 -23.84 -9.21
CA GLY A 262 0.05 -25.22 -8.83
C GLY A 262 -1.09 -25.89 -9.61
N ILE A 263 -1.68 -25.21 -10.59
CA ILE A 263 -2.61 -25.81 -11.56
C ILE A 263 -1.84 -26.03 -12.86
N THR A 264 -1.50 -27.29 -13.17
CA THR A 264 -0.92 -27.63 -14.48
C THR A 264 -2.00 -27.63 -15.56
N GLU A 265 -1.61 -27.43 -16.82
CA GLU A 265 -2.50 -27.60 -17.97
C GLU A 265 -3.21 -28.96 -17.88
N GLY A 266 -4.55 -28.94 -17.81
CA GLY A 266 -5.37 -30.13 -17.56
C GLY A 266 -6.16 -30.12 -16.23
N GLY A 267 -6.06 -29.07 -15.42
CA GLY A 267 -7.02 -28.79 -14.33
C GLY A 267 -6.88 -29.66 -13.07
N ALA A 268 -5.84 -30.49 -12.98
CA ALA A 268 -5.53 -31.20 -11.74
C ALA A 268 -4.72 -30.29 -10.80
N VAL A 269 -5.29 -29.99 -9.63
CA VAL A 269 -4.57 -29.34 -8.53
C VAL A 269 -3.56 -30.33 -7.98
N ALA A 270 -2.29 -30.17 -8.35
CA ALA A 270 -1.22 -30.97 -7.79
C ALA A 270 -0.93 -30.49 -6.36
N GLY A 271 -1.50 -31.19 -5.38
CA GLY A 271 -0.93 -31.33 -4.03
C GLY A 271 -0.46 -30.05 -3.33
N ARG A 272 -1.40 -29.21 -2.90
CA ARG A 272 -1.31 -28.46 -1.64
C ARG A 272 -2.72 -28.06 -1.22
N GLY A 273 -3.23 -28.66 -0.15
CA GLY A 273 -4.61 -28.47 0.30
C GLY A 273 -4.98 -27.01 0.50
N ASP A 274 -6.20 -26.65 0.09
CA ASP A 274 -7.00 -25.50 0.52
C ASP A 274 -6.26 -24.17 0.83
N ALA A 275 -5.20 -23.87 0.10
CA ALA A 275 -4.70 -22.51 -0.01
C ALA A 275 -5.60 -21.73 -0.98
N ALA A 276 -6.89 -21.66 -0.65
CA ALA A 276 -7.64 -20.42 -0.61
C ALA A 276 -7.37 -19.49 -1.82
N LEU A 277 -7.95 -19.82 -2.98
CA LEU A 277 -7.98 -19.03 -4.25
C LEU A 277 -8.64 -17.64 -4.12
N PHE A 278 -8.74 -17.10 -2.92
CA PHE A 278 -9.39 -15.82 -2.65
C PHE A 278 -8.54 -14.68 -3.19
N GLY A 279 -9.22 -13.66 -3.72
CA GLY A 279 -8.58 -12.43 -4.17
C GLY A 279 -7.94 -12.48 -5.56
N VAL A 280 -8.00 -13.60 -6.30
CA VAL A 280 -7.50 -13.69 -7.69
C VAL A 280 -8.15 -12.63 -8.57
N LEU A 281 -9.48 -12.60 -8.63
CA LEU A 281 -10.19 -11.58 -9.43
C LEU A 281 -9.98 -10.17 -8.87
N ALA A 282 -9.85 -10.00 -7.55
CA ALA A 282 -9.59 -8.69 -6.95
C ALA A 282 -8.21 -8.14 -7.35
N ALA A 283 -7.18 -9.00 -7.43
CA ALA A 283 -5.84 -8.64 -7.85
C ALA A 283 -5.77 -8.12 -9.29
N ILE A 284 -6.74 -8.52 -10.13
CA ILE A 284 -6.85 -8.08 -11.52
C ILE A 284 -7.81 -6.90 -11.63
N ALA A 285 -8.99 -6.99 -11.00
CA ALA A 285 -10.03 -5.98 -11.12
C ALA A 285 -9.64 -4.65 -10.45
N ALA A 286 -8.93 -4.66 -9.32
CA ALA A 286 -8.61 -3.43 -8.61
C ALA A 286 -7.65 -2.51 -9.41
N PRO A 287 -6.52 -2.99 -9.99
CA PRO A 287 -5.69 -2.15 -10.85
C PRO A 287 -6.43 -1.64 -12.10
N LEU A 288 -7.25 -2.48 -12.74
CA LEU A 288 -8.02 -2.08 -13.92
C LEU A 288 -9.06 -1.00 -13.58
N ALA A 289 -9.77 -1.16 -12.46
CA ALA A 289 -10.74 -0.16 -11.99
C ALA A 289 -10.07 1.17 -11.64
N GLN A 290 -8.89 1.15 -11.01
CA GLN A 290 -8.09 2.36 -10.74
C GLN A 290 -7.69 3.09 -12.03
N ALA A 291 -7.45 2.33 -13.10
CA ALA A 291 -7.15 2.87 -14.42
C ALA A 291 -8.39 3.16 -15.27
N GLN A 292 -9.60 2.98 -14.72
CA GLN A 292 -10.89 3.12 -15.40
C GLN A 292 -11.05 2.25 -16.65
N ILE A 293 -10.45 1.06 -16.66
CA ILE A 293 -10.58 0.08 -17.74
C ILE A 293 -11.74 -0.86 -17.43
N PRO A 294 -12.82 -0.88 -18.23
CA PRO A 294 -13.91 -1.83 -18.06
C PRO A 294 -13.42 -3.27 -18.27
N LEU A 295 -13.96 -4.20 -17.48
CA LEU A 295 -13.65 -5.61 -17.63
C LEU A 295 -14.92 -6.46 -17.66
N PHE A 296 -14.86 -7.56 -18.40
CA PHE A 296 -15.82 -8.65 -18.33
C PHE A 296 -15.13 -9.88 -17.75
N ALA A 297 -15.60 -10.38 -16.60
CA ALA A 297 -15.00 -11.53 -15.94
C ALA A 297 -15.88 -12.76 -16.11
N MET A 298 -15.26 -13.89 -16.46
CA MET A 298 -15.90 -15.19 -16.47
C MET A 298 -15.02 -16.23 -15.79
N SER A 299 -15.66 -17.25 -15.23
CA SER A 299 -14.97 -18.34 -14.54
C SER A 299 -15.53 -19.68 -15.01
N THR A 300 -14.65 -20.65 -15.18
CA THR A 300 -15.00 -22.06 -15.35
C THR A 300 -14.60 -22.82 -14.09
N ALA A 301 -14.90 -24.13 -14.04
CA ALA A 301 -14.45 -24.97 -12.94
C ALA A 301 -12.92 -25.07 -12.82
N ALA A 302 -12.18 -24.79 -13.91
CA ALA A 302 -10.73 -24.99 -13.99
C ALA A 302 -9.92 -23.70 -14.20
N SER A 303 -10.55 -22.62 -14.69
CA SER A 303 -9.81 -21.40 -15.06
C SER A 303 -10.69 -20.15 -14.98
N HIS A 304 -10.05 -19.00 -14.79
CA HIS A 304 -10.70 -17.69 -14.86
C HIS A 304 -10.23 -16.94 -16.09
N TYR A 305 -11.10 -16.14 -16.69
CA TYR A 305 -10.80 -15.28 -17.81
C TYR A 305 -11.28 -13.86 -17.51
N VAL A 306 -10.44 -12.89 -17.84
CA VAL A 306 -10.76 -11.47 -17.75
C VAL A 306 -10.62 -10.87 -19.12
N LEU A 307 -11.71 -10.30 -19.63
CA LEU A 307 -11.78 -9.70 -20.95
C LEU A 307 -11.74 -8.18 -20.79
N VAL A 308 -10.96 -7.54 -21.66
CA VAL A 308 -10.87 -6.09 -21.81
C VAL A 308 -11.13 -5.71 -23.26
N ARG A 309 -11.36 -4.42 -23.54
CA ARG A 309 -11.47 -3.95 -24.92
C ARG A 309 -10.14 -4.12 -25.64
N ALA A 310 -10.20 -4.45 -26.94
CA ALA A 310 -9.02 -4.59 -27.77
C ALA A 310 -8.13 -3.34 -27.73
N ASP A 311 -8.75 -2.16 -27.70
CA ASP A 311 -8.06 -0.87 -27.66
C ASP A 311 -7.41 -0.58 -26.28
N ASP A 312 -7.86 -1.26 -25.23
CA ASP A 312 -7.32 -1.15 -23.86
C ASP A 312 -6.31 -2.28 -23.53
N LEU A 313 -6.10 -3.25 -24.43
CA LEU A 313 -5.37 -4.49 -24.13
C LEU A 313 -3.96 -4.21 -23.61
N GLU A 314 -3.19 -3.40 -24.31
CA GLU A 314 -1.80 -3.12 -23.99
C GLU A 314 -1.68 -2.30 -22.71
N ARG A 315 -2.56 -1.30 -22.55
CA ARG A 315 -2.66 -0.51 -21.32
C ARG A 315 -3.00 -1.40 -20.13
N ALA A 316 -3.96 -2.30 -20.28
CA ALA A 316 -4.35 -3.26 -19.26
C ALA A 316 -3.18 -4.21 -18.92
N ALA A 317 -2.49 -4.74 -19.93
CA ALA A 317 -1.31 -5.60 -19.74
C ALA A 317 -0.20 -4.89 -18.98
N ALA A 318 0.12 -3.64 -19.33
CA ALA A 318 1.13 -2.84 -18.66
C ALA A 318 0.79 -2.58 -17.18
N ILE A 319 -0.47 -2.28 -16.87
CA ILE A 319 -0.94 -2.11 -15.48
C ILE A 319 -0.87 -3.42 -14.71
N LEU A 320 -1.29 -4.52 -15.33
CA LEU A 320 -1.31 -5.82 -14.66
C LEU A 320 0.10 -6.42 -14.48
N ALA A 321 1.05 -6.07 -15.34
CA ALA A 321 2.46 -6.47 -15.25
C ALA A 321 3.14 -6.03 -13.93
N THR A 322 2.59 -5.06 -13.19
CA THR A 322 3.14 -4.67 -11.88
C THR A 322 2.95 -5.73 -10.81
N GLY A 323 2.00 -6.65 -11.00
CA GLY A 323 1.64 -7.68 -10.02
C GLY A 323 1.51 -9.10 -10.58
N CYS A 324 1.43 -9.24 -11.91
CA CYS A 324 1.23 -10.49 -12.63
C CYS A 324 2.29 -10.66 -13.72
N ALA A 325 2.64 -11.90 -14.05
CA ALA A 325 3.43 -12.18 -15.25
C ALA A 325 2.52 -12.18 -16.49
N ILE A 326 2.78 -11.33 -17.48
CA ILE A 326 2.02 -11.31 -18.74
C ILE A 326 2.71 -12.24 -19.75
N LEU A 327 1.94 -13.13 -20.35
CA LEU A 327 2.39 -14.06 -21.38
C LEU A 327 1.62 -13.76 -22.67
N TRP A 328 2.34 -13.36 -23.71
CA TRP A 328 1.77 -13.13 -25.03
C TRP A 328 1.86 -14.42 -25.87
N GLY A 329 0.88 -14.65 -26.74
CA GLY A 329 0.99 -15.69 -27.77
C GLY A 329 1.95 -15.25 -28.87
N ASP A 330 2.46 -16.22 -29.64
CA ASP A 330 3.51 -16.02 -30.65
C ASP A 330 3.19 -14.95 -31.73
N GLU A 331 1.93 -14.59 -31.95
CA GLU A 331 1.51 -13.55 -32.92
C GLU A 331 1.44 -12.13 -32.33
N ASP A 332 1.31 -11.97 -31.01
CA ASP A 332 1.20 -10.65 -30.36
C ASP A 332 2.55 -10.14 -29.82
N SER A 333 3.54 -11.03 -29.62
CA SER A 333 4.90 -10.68 -29.20
C SER A 333 5.63 -9.81 -30.21
N GLU A 334 5.49 -10.09 -31.50
CA GLU A 334 6.12 -9.31 -32.57
C GLU A 334 5.57 -7.88 -32.67
N ARG A 335 4.30 -7.67 -32.29
CA ARG A 335 3.63 -6.37 -32.37
C ARG A 335 4.00 -5.45 -31.20
N PHE A 336 4.18 -6.02 -30.01
CA PHE A 336 4.57 -5.28 -28.81
C PHE A 336 6.03 -4.78 -28.87
N ASP A 337 6.93 -5.58 -29.44
CA ASP A 337 8.34 -5.20 -29.65
C ASP A 337 8.50 -4.10 -30.73
N ASP A 338 7.63 -4.08 -31.74
CA ASP A 338 7.68 -3.08 -32.82
C ASP A 338 7.21 -1.69 -32.35
N GLU A 339 6.20 -1.61 -31.48
CA GLU A 339 5.72 -0.32 -30.94
C GLU A 339 6.69 0.29 -29.90
N GLN A 340 7.45 -0.53 -29.15
CA GLN A 340 8.53 -0.03 -28.29
C GLN A 340 9.70 0.56 -29.11
N ARG A 341 9.96 0.06 -30.32
CA ARG A 341 11.02 0.60 -31.20
C ARG A 341 10.64 1.90 -31.90
N VAL A 342 9.37 2.24 -31.98
CA VAL A 342 8.87 3.48 -32.62
C VAL A 342 8.77 4.64 -31.61
N ALA A 343 8.88 4.34 -30.31
CA ALA A 343 8.82 5.33 -29.23
C ALA A 343 10.19 5.86 -28.74
N ASP A 344 11.30 5.36 -29.30
CA ASP A 344 12.69 5.82 -29.08
C ASP A 344 13.22 6.65 -30.27
#